data_AF-E7C4D4-F1
#
_entry.id   AF-E7C4D4-F1
#
_cell.length_a   1.000
_cell.length_b   1.000
_cell.length_c   1.000
_cell.angle_alpha   90.00
_cell.angle_beta   90.00
_cell.angle_gamma   90.00
#
_symmetry.space_group_name_H-M   'P 1'
#
loop_
_entity.id
_entity.type
_entity.pdbx_description
1 polymer ?
#
loop_
_entity_poly.entity_id
_entity_poly.type
_entity_poly.pdbx_seq_one_letter_code
_entity_poly.pdbx_strand_id
1 'polypeptide(L)'
;MSAIDCIITAAGLSSRMGQWKMMLPWEQGTILDTSIKNALQFCSRIILVTGYRGNELHERYANQSNITIIHNPDYAQGLLTSVKAAVPAVQTEHCFLTHGDMPTLTIDIFRKIWS
;
A
#
# COMPACT_ATOMS: atom_id res chain seq x y z
N MET A 1 0.05 21.94 -4.38
CA MET A 1 -0.87 21.12 -3.56
C MET A 1 -0.17 20.85 -2.25
N SER A 2 -0.91 20.73 -1.14
CA SER A 2 -0.37 20.19 0.11
C SER A 2 0.18 18.78 -0.14
N ALA A 3 1.13 18.35 0.69
CA ALA A 3 1.56 16.96 0.69
C ALA A 3 0.37 16.04 1.04
N ILE A 4 0.28 14.87 0.40
CA ILE A 4 -0.82 13.91 0.54
C ILE A 4 -0.21 12.54 0.85
N ASP A 5 -0.62 11.93 1.96
CA ASP A 5 -0.25 10.56 2.29
C ASP A 5 -1.17 9.55 1.58
N CYS A 6 -0.69 8.33 1.41
CA CYS A 6 -1.52 7.21 0.95
C CYS A 6 -1.24 5.96 1.76
N ILE A 7 -2.26 5.44 2.44
CA ILE A 7 -2.20 4.14 3.09
C ILE A 7 -2.47 3.07 2.03
N ILE A 8 -1.51 2.15 1.86
CA ILE A 8 -1.68 0.95 1.02
C ILE A 8 -1.67 -0.28 1.92
N THR A 9 -2.79 -0.98 2.00
CA THR A 9 -2.86 -2.23 2.76
C THR A 9 -2.35 -3.41 1.94
N ALA A 10 -1.27 -4.06 2.39
CA ALA A 10 -0.62 -5.21 1.74
C ALA A 10 -0.44 -6.41 2.70
N ALA A 11 -1.15 -6.41 3.82
CA ALA A 11 -0.97 -7.38 4.91
C ALA A 11 -1.67 -8.75 4.72
N GLY A 12 -2.49 -8.87 3.66
CA GLY A 12 -3.40 -10.00 3.48
C GLY A 12 -2.74 -11.33 3.08
N LEU A 13 -3.28 -12.43 3.62
CA LEU A 13 -2.83 -13.82 3.41
C LEU A 13 -2.92 -14.32 1.96
N SER A 14 -3.75 -13.69 1.12
CA SER A 14 -4.05 -14.18 -0.25
C SER A 14 -4.63 -15.61 -0.32
N SER A 15 -5.27 -16.09 0.76
CA SER A 15 -5.69 -17.49 0.93
C SER A 15 -6.58 -18.05 -0.19
N ARG A 16 -7.48 -17.23 -0.77
CA ARG A 16 -8.36 -17.66 -1.88
C ARG A 16 -7.64 -17.82 -3.22
N MET A 17 -6.55 -17.09 -3.43
CA MET A 17 -5.79 -17.17 -4.70
C MET A 17 -4.76 -18.30 -4.69
N GLY A 18 -4.47 -18.90 -3.53
CA GLY A 18 -3.45 -19.95 -3.38
C GLY A 18 -2.01 -19.48 -3.59
N GLN A 19 -1.81 -18.25 -4.07
CA GLN A 19 -0.52 -17.60 -4.28
C GLN A 19 -0.51 -16.23 -3.61
N TRP A 20 0.67 -15.73 -3.26
CA TRP A 20 0.82 -14.45 -2.60
C TRP A 20 0.61 -13.29 -3.59
N LYS A 21 -0.58 -12.67 -3.55
CA LYS A 21 -1.01 -11.65 -4.52
C LYS A 21 0.01 -10.54 -4.74
N MET A 22 0.57 -10.00 -3.64
CA MET A 22 1.44 -8.83 -3.69
C MET A 22 2.61 -9.04 -4.65
N MET A 23 3.18 -10.26 -4.69
CA MET A 23 4.33 -10.59 -5.50
C MET A 23 4.01 -11.34 -6.80
N LEU A 24 2.75 -11.43 -7.20
CA LEU A 24 2.42 -11.98 -8.51
C LEU A 24 2.99 -11.07 -9.62
N PRO A 25 3.55 -11.64 -10.70
CA PRO A 25 4.05 -10.86 -11.83
C PRO A 25 2.96 -9.95 -12.41
N TRP A 26 3.31 -8.68 -12.60
CA TRP A 26 2.47 -7.69 -13.27
C TRP A 26 3.36 -6.74 -14.06
N GLU A 27 3.21 -6.74 -15.38
CA GLU A 27 4.06 -5.97 -16.30
C GLU A 27 5.55 -6.18 -16.01
N GLN A 28 6.29 -5.12 -15.67
CA GLN A 28 7.74 -5.12 -15.41
C GLN A 28 8.10 -5.39 -13.94
N GLY A 29 7.12 -5.74 -13.10
CA GLY A 29 7.33 -5.97 -11.68
C GLY A 29 6.26 -6.86 -11.09
N THR A 30 5.77 -6.49 -9.92
CA THR A 30 4.70 -7.19 -9.21
C THR A 30 3.44 -6.33 -9.11
N ILE A 31 2.32 -6.97 -8.76
CA ILE A 31 1.06 -6.28 -8.48
C ILE A 31 1.25 -5.12 -7.48
N LEU A 32 2.01 -5.36 -6.41
CA LEU A 32 2.26 -4.33 -5.40
C LEU A 32 3.20 -3.22 -5.91
N ASP A 33 4.21 -3.55 -6.71
CA ASP A 33 5.10 -2.54 -7.30
C ASP A 33 4.31 -1.53 -8.14
N THR A 34 3.40 -2.02 -9.00
CA THR A 34 2.58 -1.15 -9.85
C THR A 34 1.61 -0.33 -9.02
N SER A 35 1.00 -0.90 -7.98
CA SER A 35 0.08 -0.17 -7.08
C SER A 35 0.79 0.96 -6.33
N ILE A 36 1.98 0.70 -5.78
CA ILE A 36 2.84 1.70 -5.12
C ILE A 36 3.26 2.78 -6.13
N LYS A 37 3.77 2.36 -7.30
CA LYS A 37 4.21 3.28 -8.35
C LYS A 37 3.10 4.24 -8.76
N ASN A 38 1.88 3.73 -8.97
CA ASN A 38 0.75 4.56 -9.40
C ASN A 38 0.33 5.56 -8.31
N ALA A 39 0.25 5.11 -7.05
CA ALA A 39 -0.08 5.99 -5.93
C ALA A 39 0.95 7.13 -5.76
N LEU A 40 2.24 6.82 -5.92
CA LEU A 40 3.33 7.80 -5.83
C LEU A 40 3.35 8.84 -6.96
N GLN A 41 2.61 8.64 -8.05
CA GLN A 41 2.47 9.69 -9.07
C GLN A 41 1.57 10.84 -8.59
N PHE A 42 0.73 10.62 -7.56
CA PHE A 42 -0.18 11.62 -7.01
C PHE A 42 0.12 11.97 -5.54
N CYS A 43 0.45 10.97 -4.72
CA CYS A 43 0.70 11.10 -3.30
C CYS A 43 2.20 11.29 -3.03
N SER A 44 2.55 12.11 -2.05
CA SER A 44 3.94 12.41 -1.70
C SER A 44 4.63 11.29 -0.90
N ARG A 45 3.85 10.49 -0.16
CA ARG A 45 4.37 9.42 0.69
C ARG A 45 3.37 8.26 0.78
N ILE A 46 3.90 7.04 0.75
CA ILE A 46 3.13 5.82 0.99
C ILE A 46 3.36 5.34 2.42
N ILE A 47 2.28 4.99 3.11
CA ILE A 47 2.27 4.23 4.34
C ILE A 47 1.89 2.79 3.95
N LEU A 48 2.89 1.93 3.78
CA LEU A 48 2.71 0.56 3.34
C LEU A 48 2.48 -0.34 4.55
N VAL A 49 1.27 -0.91 4.66
CA VAL A 49 0.94 -1.81 5.77
C VAL A 49 1.23 -3.25 5.39
N THR A 50 2.13 -3.89 6.13
CA THR A 50 2.53 -5.29 5.94
C THR A 50 1.95 -6.18 7.04
N GLY A 51 1.97 -7.48 6.80
CA GLY A 51 1.46 -8.49 7.73
C GLY A 51 2.02 -9.84 7.34
N TYR A 52 1.22 -10.67 6.66
CA TYR A 52 1.73 -11.91 6.06
C TYR A 52 2.94 -11.62 5.16
N ARG A 53 4.05 -12.32 5.42
CA ARG A 53 5.33 -12.14 4.69
C ARG A 53 5.84 -10.69 4.73
N GLY A 54 5.68 -10.05 5.90
CA GLY A 54 6.06 -8.66 6.11
C GLY A 54 7.55 -8.39 6.01
N ASN A 55 8.41 -9.37 6.35
CA ASN A 55 9.86 -9.25 6.23
C ASN A 55 10.28 -9.10 4.76
N GLU A 56 9.70 -9.90 3.87
CA GLU A 56 10.00 -9.82 2.43
C GLU A 56 9.56 -8.49 1.82
N LEU A 57 8.42 -7.96 2.26
CA LEU A 57 7.98 -6.61 1.87
C LEU A 57 8.89 -5.53 2.45
N HIS A 58 9.35 -5.70 3.69
CA HIS A 58 10.29 -4.78 4.31
C HIS A 58 11.61 -4.74 3.53
N GLU A 59 12.23 -5.88 3.26
CA GLU A 59 13.46 -5.98 2.48
C GLU A 59 13.32 -5.35 1.08
N ARG A 60 12.17 -5.53 0.42
CA ARG A 60 11.93 -4.98 -0.92
C ARG A 60 11.79 -3.45 -0.95
N TYR A 61 11.15 -2.86 0.06
CA TYR A 61 10.73 -1.44 0.01
C TYR A 61 11.43 -0.53 1.02
N ALA A 62 12.21 -1.05 1.98
CA ALA A 62 12.81 -0.25 3.06
C ALA A 62 13.76 0.87 2.60
N ASN A 63 14.36 0.73 1.42
CA ASN A 63 15.30 1.74 0.89
C ASN A 63 14.61 2.89 0.12
N GLN A 64 13.28 2.91 0.06
CA GLN A 64 12.53 3.97 -0.61
C GLN A 64 12.13 5.07 0.38
N SER A 65 12.73 6.26 0.25
CA SER A 65 12.57 7.37 1.21
C SER A 65 11.13 7.89 1.35
N ASN A 66 10.30 7.68 0.33
CA ASN A 66 8.89 8.04 0.30
C ASN A 66 7.95 6.89 0.70
N ILE A 67 8.48 5.81 1.27
CA ILE A 67 7.69 4.69 1.82
C ILE A 67 7.98 4.53 3.31
N THR A 68 6.94 4.62 4.12
CA THR A 68 6.94 4.23 5.53
C THR A 68 6.27 2.87 5.67
N ILE A 69 7.01 1.88 6.17
CA ILE A 69 6.50 0.52 6.32
C ILE A 69 5.99 0.32 7.74
N ILE A 70 4.74 -0.10 7.88
CA ILE A 70 4.11 -0.42 9.17
C ILE A 70 3.74 -1.90 9.17
N HIS A 71 4.33 -2.66 10.09
CA HIS A 71 3.94 -4.05 10.29
C HIS A 71 2.70 -4.13 11.21
N ASN A 72 1.62 -4.73 10.71
CA ASN A 72 0.43 -5.04 11.50
C ASN A 72 0.50 -6.51 11.94
N PRO A 73 0.74 -6.83 13.23
CA PRO A 73 0.74 -8.21 13.72
C PRO A 73 -0.66 -8.84 13.71
N ASP A 74 -1.72 -8.02 13.79
CA ASP A 74 -3.11 -8.46 13.86
C ASP A 74 -3.80 -8.54 12.48
N TYR A 75 -3.02 -8.66 11.41
CA TYR A 75 -3.52 -8.69 10.03
C TYR A 75 -4.54 -9.81 9.77
N ALA A 76 -4.45 -10.92 10.50
CA ALA A 76 -5.37 -12.05 10.41
C ALA A 76 -6.78 -11.73 10.94
N GLN A 77 -6.93 -10.69 11.77
CA GLN A 77 -8.23 -10.27 12.33
C GLN A 77 -9.07 -9.44 11.34
N GLY A 78 -8.52 -9.11 10.17
CA GLY A 78 -9.22 -8.44 9.08
C GLY A 78 -8.61 -7.11 8.67
N LEU A 79 -9.12 -6.54 7.57
CA LEU A 79 -8.58 -5.33 6.95
C LEU A 79 -8.54 -4.11 7.91
N LEU A 80 -9.55 -3.97 8.78
CA LEU A 80 -9.65 -2.82 9.69
C LEU A 80 -8.46 -2.72 10.64
N THR A 81 -7.86 -3.83 11.08
CA THR A 81 -6.66 -3.76 11.95
C THR A 81 -5.48 -3.16 11.21
N SER A 82 -5.37 -3.39 9.90
CA SER A 82 -4.33 -2.81 9.05
C SER A 82 -4.50 -1.31 8.90
N VAL A 83 -5.74 -0.84 8.72
CA VAL A 83 -6.04 0.60 8.67
C VAL A 83 -5.73 1.25 10.02
N LYS A 84 -6.19 0.66 11.12
CA LYS A 84 -5.92 1.17 12.49
C LYS A 84 -4.42 1.26 12.78
N ALA A 85 -3.63 0.29 12.35
CA ALA A 85 -2.18 0.31 12.52
C ALA A 85 -1.50 1.46 11.75
N ALA A 86 -2.02 1.84 10.58
CA ALA A 86 -1.43 2.87 9.73
C ALA A 86 -1.85 4.30 10.04
N VAL A 87 -3.09 4.53 10.49
CA VAL A 87 -3.62 5.89 10.73
C VAL A 87 -2.69 6.78 11.57
N PRO A 88 -2.06 6.29 12.66
CA PRO A 88 -1.14 7.11 13.46
C PRO A 88 0.10 7.61 12.69
N ALA A 89 0.45 7.00 11.56
CA ALA A 89 1.58 7.41 10.73
C ALA A 89 1.22 8.51 9.71
N VAL A 90 -0.06 8.84 9.54
CA VAL A 90 -0.51 9.93 8.67
C VAL A 90 -0.08 11.28 9.25
N GLN A 91 0.58 12.10 8.44
CA GLN A 91 1.13 13.40 8.84
C GLN A 91 0.57 14.56 8.01
N THR A 92 -0.25 14.24 7.01
CA THR A 92 -0.84 15.20 6.08
C THR A 92 -2.32 15.41 6.39
N GLU A 93 -2.87 16.55 5.97
CA GLU A 93 -4.29 16.87 6.17
C GLU A 93 -5.22 15.89 5.45
N HIS A 94 -4.72 15.32 4.35
CA HIS A 94 -5.50 14.49 3.44
C HIS A 94 -4.74 13.20 3.15
N CYS A 95 -5.47 12.08 3.17
CA CYS A 95 -4.89 10.77 2.96
C CYS A 95 -5.78 9.89 2.10
N PHE A 96 -5.21 9.26 1.08
CA PHE A 96 -5.87 8.17 0.36
C PHE A 96 -5.74 6.85 1.13
N LEU A 97 -6.76 6.00 1.01
CA LEU A 97 -6.71 4.62 1.48
C LEU A 97 -6.98 3.69 0.30
N THR A 98 -6.03 2.79 0.02
CA THR A 98 -6.12 1.83 -1.09
C THR A 98 -5.63 0.44 -0.68
N HIS A 99 -5.79 -0.53 -1.59
CA HIS A 99 -5.26 -1.88 -1.44
C HIS A 99 -4.05 -2.12 -2.34
N GLY A 100 -3.09 -2.90 -1.85
CA GLY A 100 -1.89 -3.27 -2.60
C GLY A 100 -2.15 -4.19 -3.80
N ASP A 101 -3.36 -4.74 -3.95
CA ASP A 101 -3.76 -5.59 -5.08
C ASP A 101 -4.60 -4.86 -6.14
N MET A 102 -4.51 -3.53 -6.21
CA MET A 102 -5.21 -2.70 -7.21
C MET A 102 -4.24 -2.04 -8.20
N PRO A 103 -3.55 -2.82 -9.07
CA PRO A 103 -2.51 -2.27 -9.96
C PRO A 103 -3.07 -1.38 -11.07
N THR A 104 -4.38 -1.43 -11.32
CA THR A 104 -5.08 -0.62 -12.34
C THR A 104 -5.62 0.71 -11.80
N LEU A 105 -5.37 1.03 -10.52
CA LEU A 105 -5.71 2.32 -9.95
C LEU A 105 -4.67 3.36 -10.40
N THR A 106 -4.91 3.97 -11.57
CA THR A 106 -4.01 4.93 -12.22
C THR A 106 -4.11 6.33 -11.62
N ILE A 107 -3.15 7.20 -11.94
CA ILE A 107 -3.15 8.61 -11.54
C ILE A 107 -4.43 9.35 -11.92
N ASP A 108 -5.06 9.01 -13.04
CA ASP A 108 -6.30 9.68 -13.48
C ASP A 108 -7.47 9.38 -12.54
N ILE A 109 -7.49 8.19 -11.92
CA ILE A 109 -8.47 7.86 -10.90
C ILE A 109 -8.22 8.68 -9.63
N PHE A 110 -6.96 8.81 -9.18
CA PHE A 110 -6.64 9.68 -8.04
C PHE A 110 -7.06 11.13 -8.29
N ARG A 111 -6.75 11.68 -9.47
CA ARG A 111 -7.17 13.04 -9.87
C ARG A 111 -8.68 13.21 -9.87
N LYS A 112 -9.41 12.20 -10.35
CA LYS A 112 -10.88 12.23 -10.42
C LYS A 112 -11.54 12.12 -9.05
N ILE A 113 -10.95 11.39 -8.10
CA ILE A 113 -11.47 11.33 -6.72
C ILE A 113 -11.19 12.64 -5.98
N TRP A 114 -10.09 13.31 -6.33
CA TRP A 114 -9.68 14.56 -5.68
C TRP A 114 -10.46 15.80 -6.14
N SER A 115 -11.00 15.78 -7.37
CA SER A 115 -11.76 16.89 -7.96
C SER A 115 -13.13 17.06 -7.32
#